data_AF-A0A9E0SMC6-F1
#
_entry.id   AF-A0A9E0SMC6-F1
#
_cell.length_a   1.000
_cell.length_b   1.000
_cell.length_c   1.000
_cell.angle_alpha   90.00
_cell.angle_beta   90.00
_cell.angle_gamma   90.00
#
_symmetry.space_group_name_H-M   'P 1'
#
loop_
_entity.id
_entity.type
_entity.pdbx_description
1 polymer ?
#
loop_
_entity_poly.entity_id
_entity_poly.type
_entity_poly.pdbx_seq_one_letter_code
_entity_poly.pdbx_strand_id
1 'polypeptide(L)'
;MATGLLCLTALGSNAAFALTQPAPYTTPGTYSYTVPPDVSTISVSVAGGGGGGGGYDISGNTTGGTGGTGGPGALLSGTIAVAPGNTVTIVVGGSGGPGTSDSDGNPPAGGTGGNGQGAGGAGGQSGTANASGSGGGGGGSSSVSVAGIVLQAGGGGGGGGGSYSEVGGNGAGAAGAASAPACATGVTGATGNTPGATDGGGGGGGGGGFTAGAAGTAGADGTTATGGGGAGGSCYLGTVQSLTATAGGGAGGAGGVYGTPVPAAQPGGAGSVVLTLVAAPAPVPTLGEWALGLLALLAAALGVQRMRGHGAARH
;
A
#
# COMPACT_ATOMS: atom_id res chain seq x y z
N MET A 1 46.19 -16.13 -48.26
CA MET A 1 44.86 -15.53 -48.06
C MET A 1 44.06 -16.48 -47.16
N ALA A 2 43.92 -16.12 -45.89
CA ALA A 2 43.24 -16.91 -44.88
C ALA A 2 41.73 -16.64 -44.95
N THR A 3 40.92 -17.66 -45.16
CA THR A 3 39.47 -17.59 -44.99
C THR A 3 38.97 -18.88 -44.35
N GLY A 4 38.12 -18.71 -43.34
CA GLY A 4 37.22 -19.74 -42.84
C GLY A 4 37.66 -20.41 -41.55
N LEU A 5 37.03 -20.05 -40.43
CA LEU A 5 36.02 -20.90 -39.79
C LEU A 5 35.40 -20.12 -38.61
N LEU A 6 34.31 -19.40 -38.88
CA LEU A 6 33.47 -18.85 -37.81
C LEU A 6 32.70 -20.01 -37.17
N CYS A 7 33.15 -20.39 -35.98
CA CYS A 7 32.51 -21.37 -35.13
C CYS A 7 31.23 -20.75 -34.54
N LEU A 8 30.08 -21.04 -35.14
CA LEU A 8 28.77 -20.66 -34.60
C LEU A 8 28.33 -21.70 -33.57
N THR A 9 28.93 -21.68 -32.38
CA THR A 9 28.38 -22.37 -31.22
C THR A 9 27.26 -21.53 -30.63
N ALA A 10 26.06 -21.63 -31.19
CA ALA A 10 24.85 -21.27 -30.47
C ALA A 10 24.53 -22.42 -29.49
N LEU A 11 25.38 -22.57 -28.47
CA LEU A 11 25.02 -23.29 -27.26
C LEU A 11 23.85 -22.52 -26.66
N GLY A 12 22.66 -23.14 -26.69
CA GLY A 12 21.49 -22.70 -25.95
C GLY A 12 21.90 -22.48 -24.50
N SER A 13 22.20 -21.23 -24.19
CA SER A 13 22.46 -20.82 -22.83
C SER A 13 21.10 -20.88 -22.18
N ASN A 14 20.86 -21.89 -21.34
CA ASN A 14 19.85 -21.82 -20.29
C ASN A 14 20.29 -20.78 -19.27
N ALA A 15 20.56 -19.55 -19.72
CA ALA A 15 20.57 -18.40 -18.86
C ALA A 15 19.13 -18.30 -18.39
N ALA A 16 18.88 -18.80 -17.18
CA ALA A 16 17.71 -18.38 -16.43
C ALA A 16 17.79 -16.86 -16.40
N PHE A 17 17.01 -16.20 -17.26
CA PHE A 17 16.90 -14.76 -17.23
C PHE A 17 16.32 -14.43 -15.85
N ALA A 18 17.19 -13.94 -14.96
CA ALA A 18 16.77 -13.50 -13.65
C ALA A 18 15.78 -12.36 -13.88
N LEU A 19 14.52 -12.66 -13.60
CA LEU A 19 13.43 -11.76 -13.91
C LEU A 19 13.57 -10.54 -12.98
N THR A 20 13.80 -9.37 -13.58
CA THR A 20 14.07 -8.14 -12.81
C THR A 20 12.81 -7.72 -12.08
N GLN A 21 12.84 -7.80 -10.76
CA GLN A 21 11.70 -7.42 -9.93
C GLN A 21 11.59 -5.89 -9.88
N PRO A 22 10.37 -5.33 -9.96
CA PRO A 22 10.16 -3.91 -9.70
C PRO A 22 10.47 -3.60 -8.23
N ALA A 23 10.97 -2.40 -7.98
CA ALA A 23 11.09 -1.90 -6.62
C ALA A 23 9.70 -1.78 -5.95
N PRO A 24 9.61 -1.92 -4.62
CA PRO A 24 8.36 -1.68 -3.92
C PRO A 24 7.91 -0.22 -4.06
N TYR A 25 6.61 0.00 -4.21
CA TYR A 25 5.99 1.32 -4.27
C TYR A 25 5.58 1.72 -2.85
N THR A 26 6.33 2.63 -2.23
CA THR A 26 6.13 3.04 -0.82
C THR A 26 5.80 4.51 -0.65
N THR A 27 5.93 5.30 -1.71
CA THR A 27 5.56 6.72 -1.71
C THR A 27 4.11 6.87 -2.17
N PRO A 28 3.26 7.65 -1.48
CA PRO A 28 1.90 7.90 -1.93
C PRO A 28 1.84 8.51 -3.33
N GLY A 29 0.93 8.01 -4.16
CA GLY A 29 0.84 8.44 -5.56
C GLY A 29 0.23 7.38 -6.47
N THR A 30 0.12 7.72 -7.75
CA THR A 30 -0.34 6.80 -8.80
C THR A 30 0.83 6.42 -9.70
N TYR A 31 0.97 5.12 -9.96
CA TYR A 31 2.03 4.54 -10.77
C TYR A 31 1.45 3.62 -11.85
N SER A 32 2.26 3.38 -12.87
CA SER A 32 1.96 2.43 -13.94
C SER A 32 3.14 1.48 -14.09
N TYR A 33 2.86 0.20 -14.29
CA TYR A 33 3.84 -0.84 -14.51
C TYR A 33 3.41 -1.74 -15.67
N THR A 34 4.30 -1.94 -16.64
CA THR A 34 4.04 -2.86 -17.76
C THR A 34 4.63 -4.22 -17.46
N VAL A 35 3.80 -5.26 -17.54
CA VAL A 35 4.22 -6.65 -17.33
C VAL A 35 5.25 -7.05 -18.39
N PRO A 36 6.47 -7.48 -18.00
CA PRO A 36 7.49 -7.91 -18.94
C PRO A 36 7.08 -9.15 -19.75
N PRO A 37 7.82 -9.45 -20.83
CA PRO A 37 7.80 -10.77 -21.44
C PRO A 37 7.99 -11.88 -20.41
N ASP A 38 7.43 -13.06 -20.71
CA ASP A 38 7.61 -14.30 -19.93
C ASP A 38 7.04 -14.28 -18.49
N VAL A 39 6.23 -13.26 -18.15
CA VAL A 39 5.46 -13.22 -16.90
C VAL A 39 3.99 -13.53 -17.18
N SER A 40 3.48 -14.56 -16.50
CA SER A 40 2.06 -14.94 -16.56
C SER A 40 1.33 -14.81 -15.22
N THR A 41 2.06 -14.53 -14.14
CA THR A 41 1.49 -14.39 -12.79
C THR A 41 2.28 -13.35 -12.00
N ILE A 42 1.56 -12.55 -11.21
CA ILE A 42 2.14 -11.60 -10.25
C ILE A 42 1.56 -11.92 -8.88
N SER A 43 2.44 -12.07 -7.88
CA SER A 43 2.07 -12.00 -6.48
C SER A 43 2.04 -10.54 -6.07
N VAL A 44 0.94 -10.10 -5.48
CA VAL A 44 0.73 -8.73 -5.05
C VAL A 44 0.58 -8.67 -3.54
N SER A 45 1.14 -7.62 -2.95
CA SER A 45 0.89 -7.19 -1.58
C SER A 45 0.49 -5.72 -1.62
N VAL A 46 -0.71 -5.41 -1.12
CA VAL A 46 -1.33 -4.09 -1.17
C VAL A 46 -1.68 -3.67 0.25
N ALA A 47 -0.97 -2.66 0.75
CA ALA A 47 -1.14 -2.11 2.08
C ALA A 47 -1.79 -0.72 2.02
N GLY A 48 -2.92 -0.51 2.70
CA GLY A 48 -3.51 0.81 2.91
C GLY A 48 -2.69 1.65 3.90
N GLY A 49 -2.87 2.97 3.90
CA GLY A 49 -2.23 3.88 4.85
C GLY A 49 -2.82 3.77 6.26
N GLY A 50 -2.00 4.02 7.28
CA GLY A 50 -2.44 4.13 8.67
C GLY A 50 -2.99 5.51 8.99
N GLY A 51 -3.87 5.59 9.99
CA GLY A 51 -4.38 6.86 10.52
C GLY A 51 -3.35 7.58 11.40
N GLY A 52 -3.48 8.90 11.51
CA GLY A 52 -2.66 9.72 12.41
C GLY A 52 -3.16 9.66 13.86
N GLY A 53 -2.28 9.95 14.81
CA GLY A 53 -2.65 10.10 16.22
C GLY A 53 -3.40 11.40 16.50
N GLY A 54 -4.22 11.42 17.55
CA GLY A 54 -4.84 12.64 18.07
C GLY A 54 -3.88 13.44 18.95
N GLY A 55 -4.08 14.75 19.03
CA GLY A 55 -3.33 15.65 19.91
C GLY A 55 -3.70 15.49 21.38
N TYR A 56 -2.88 16.01 22.29
CA TYR A 56 -3.15 16.04 23.73
C TYR A 56 -3.71 17.40 24.20
N ASP A 57 -4.19 17.43 25.44
CA ASP A 57 -4.64 18.61 26.20
C ASP A 57 -3.63 18.96 27.32
N ILE A 58 -3.33 20.25 27.56
CA ILE A 58 -2.56 20.72 28.72
C ILE A 58 -3.46 21.45 29.72
N SER A 59 -4.11 20.68 30.59
CA SER A 59 -4.57 21.23 31.86
C SER A 59 -3.41 21.36 32.86
N GLY A 60 -3.36 22.48 33.58
CA GLY A 60 -2.26 22.87 34.47
C GLY A 60 -1.64 21.72 35.28
N ASN A 61 -0.33 21.53 35.05
CA ASN A 61 0.67 20.73 35.78
C ASN A 61 0.44 19.21 36.01
N THR A 62 -0.76 18.62 35.97
CA THR A 62 -0.86 17.17 36.33
C THR A 62 -1.95 16.29 35.69
N THR A 63 -2.86 16.80 34.84
CA THR A 63 -4.09 16.03 34.50
C THR A 63 -4.57 16.19 33.05
N GLY A 64 -3.65 16.42 32.11
CA GLY A 64 -3.97 16.52 30.67
C GLY A 64 -4.33 15.18 30.03
N GLY A 65 -5.34 15.18 29.17
CA GLY A 65 -5.73 14.00 28.39
C GLY A 65 -4.75 13.72 27.24
N THR A 66 -4.30 12.47 27.10
CA THR A 66 -3.48 12.04 25.96
C THR A 66 -4.37 11.80 24.74
N GLY A 67 -3.85 12.07 23.54
CA GLY A 67 -4.55 11.72 22.31
C GLY A 67 -4.54 10.21 22.06
N GLY A 68 -5.53 9.73 21.31
CA GLY A 68 -5.62 8.34 20.88
C GLY A 68 -4.64 8.03 19.75
N THR A 69 -4.25 6.76 19.64
CA THR A 69 -3.42 6.29 18.51
C THR A 69 -4.27 6.13 17.25
N GLY A 70 -3.68 6.37 16.08
CA GLY A 70 -4.28 5.97 14.82
C GLY A 70 -4.35 4.44 14.66
N GLY A 71 -5.26 3.97 13.82
CA GLY A 71 -5.38 2.56 13.45
C GLY A 71 -4.50 2.20 12.24
N PRO A 72 -4.03 0.95 12.13
CA PRO A 72 -3.28 0.51 10.96
C PRO A 72 -4.17 0.34 9.73
N GLY A 73 -3.58 0.49 8.54
CA GLY A 73 -4.22 0.10 7.29
C GLY A 73 -4.35 -1.42 7.11
N ALA A 74 -5.13 -1.85 6.12
CA ALA A 74 -5.26 -3.25 5.75
C ALA A 74 -4.07 -3.70 4.90
N LEU A 75 -3.77 -4.98 4.93
CA LEU A 75 -2.81 -5.65 4.06
C LEU A 75 -3.52 -6.77 3.30
N LEU A 76 -3.59 -6.64 1.98
CA LEU A 76 -4.13 -7.66 1.08
C LEU A 76 -2.97 -8.33 0.34
N SER A 77 -2.88 -9.65 0.40
CA SER A 77 -1.89 -10.42 -0.38
C SER A 77 -2.58 -11.49 -1.22
N GLY A 78 -2.16 -11.68 -2.46
CA GLY A 78 -2.70 -12.71 -3.34
C GLY A 78 -1.98 -12.79 -4.67
N THR A 79 -2.37 -13.72 -5.53
CA THR A 79 -1.79 -13.85 -6.88
C THR A 79 -2.81 -13.58 -7.97
N ILE A 80 -2.35 -12.90 -9.01
CA ILE A 80 -3.15 -12.46 -10.15
C ILE A 80 -2.52 -13.02 -11.43
N ALA A 81 -3.35 -13.63 -12.26
CA ALA A 81 -2.95 -14.04 -13.61
C ALA A 81 -2.84 -12.80 -14.50
N VAL A 82 -1.74 -12.69 -15.23
CA VAL A 82 -1.47 -11.58 -16.16
C VAL A 82 -0.96 -12.11 -17.48
N ALA A 83 -0.95 -11.26 -18.51
CA ALA A 83 -0.28 -11.51 -19.77
C ALA A 83 0.87 -10.51 -19.96
N PRO A 84 1.94 -10.89 -20.68
CA PRO A 84 2.95 -9.94 -21.12
C PRO A 84 2.34 -8.72 -21.81
N GLY A 85 2.84 -7.53 -21.48
CA GLY A 85 2.32 -6.26 -22.01
C GLY A 85 1.10 -5.71 -21.28
N ASN A 86 0.48 -6.45 -20.35
CA ASN A 86 -0.57 -5.88 -19.50
C ASN A 86 -0.03 -4.65 -18.74
N THR A 87 -0.87 -3.62 -18.61
CA THR A 87 -0.58 -2.47 -17.76
C THR A 87 -1.22 -2.67 -16.39
N VAL A 88 -0.41 -2.60 -15.34
CA VAL A 88 -0.83 -2.59 -13.94
C VAL A 88 -0.90 -1.13 -13.48
N THR A 89 -2.07 -0.69 -13.05
CA THR A 89 -2.26 0.61 -12.38
C THR A 89 -2.17 0.41 -10.88
N ILE A 90 -1.35 1.22 -10.23
CA ILE A 90 -1.01 1.11 -8.82
C ILE A 90 -1.32 2.44 -8.16
N VAL A 91 -2.06 2.43 -7.06
CA VAL A 91 -2.28 3.59 -6.20
C VAL A 91 -1.75 3.28 -4.82
N VAL A 92 -0.83 4.10 -4.32
CA VAL A 92 -0.33 4.00 -2.95
C VAL A 92 -1.03 5.05 -2.10
N GLY A 93 -1.72 4.60 -1.06
CA GLY A 93 -2.40 5.45 -0.09
C GLY A 93 -1.42 6.22 0.80
N GLY A 94 -1.75 7.48 1.07
CA GLY A 94 -1.08 8.33 2.05
C GLY A 94 -1.48 7.99 3.48
N SER A 95 -0.62 8.37 4.41
CA SER A 95 -0.92 8.34 5.84
C SER A 95 -1.91 9.43 6.23
N GLY A 96 -2.64 9.19 7.32
CA GLY A 96 -3.35 10.24 8.02
C GLY A 96 -2.39 11.16 8.77
N GLY A 97 -2.64 12.47 8.70
CA GLY A 97 -1.91 13.49 9.43
C GLY A 97 -2.24 13.48 10.93
N PRO A 98 -1.31 13.97 11.78
CA PRO A 98 -1.56 14.09 13.22
C PRO A 98 -2.55 15.22 13.53
N GLY A 99 -3.30 15.07 14.62
CA GLY A 99 -4.06 16.18 15.21
C GLY A 99 -3.14 17.13 15.98
N THR A 100 -3.45 18.42 16.01
CA THR A 100 -2.72 19.41 16.82
C THR A 100 -2.96 19.21 18.31
N SER A 101 -1.94 19.44 19.13
CA SER A 101 -2.06 19.45 20.59
C SER A 101 -2.16 20.88 21.12
N ASP A 102 -2.55 20.99 22.39
CA ASP A 102 -2.51 22.26 23.12
C ASP A 102 -1.07 22.83 23.17
N SER A 103 -0.95 24.16 23.08
CA SER A 103 0.27 24.96 23.23
C SER A 103 1.37 24.71 22.19
N ASP A 104 1.07 23.96 21.12
CA ASP A 104 1.95 23.79 19.95
C ASP A 104 2.09 25.09 19.12
N GLY A 105 1.44 26.20 19.54
CA GLY A 105 1.44 27.49 18.84
C GLY A 105 0.62 27.51 17.54
N ASN A 106 -0.04 26.40 17.20
CA ASN A 106 -0.85 26.26 15.99
C ASN A 106 -2.34 26.48 16.29
N PRO A 107 -3.12 27.04 15.35
CA PRO A 107 -4.57 27.01 15.43
C PRO A 107 -5.05 25.55 15.57
N PRO A 108 -6.06 25.26 16.42
CA PRO A 108 -6.69 23.94 16.49
C PRO A 108 -7.01 23.41 15.09
N ALA A 109 -6.39 22.29 14.71
CA ALA A 109 -6.58 21.63 13.44
C ALA A 109 -6.55 20.11 13.59
N GLY A 110 -7.62 19.47 13.12
CA GLY A 110 -7.66 18.04 12.91
C GLY A 110 -6.66 17.63 11.84
N GLY A 111 -6.10 16.44 12.01
CA GLY A 111 -5.15 15.89 11.07
C GLY A 111 -5.76 15.71 9.69
N THR A 112 -4.96 15.97 8.65
CA THR A 112 -5.39 15.78 7.26
C THR A 112 -5.66 14.30 6.97
N GLY A 113 -6.66 14.00 6.14
CA GLY A 113 -6.86 12.66 5.63
C GLY A 113 -5.78 12.26 4.62
N GLY A 114 -5.38 10.99 4.64
CA GLY A 114 -4.42 10.45 3.67
C GLY A 114 -5.03 10.33 2.27
N ASN A 115 -4.28 10.73 1.24
CA ASN A 115 -4.71 10.56 -0.15
C ASN A 115 -4.76 9.08 -0.57
N GLY A 116 -5.42 8.73 -1.67
CA GLY A 116 -5.44 7.36 -2.17
C GLY A 116 -6.60 7.10 -3.11
N GLN A 117 -6.85 5.84 -3.44
CA GLN A 117 -8.00 5.45 -4.28
C GLN A 117 -9.33 5.90 -3.61
N GLY A 118 -9.43 5.72 -2.30
CA GLY A 118 -10.34 6.40 -1.39
C GLY A 118 -9.49 7.14 -0.34
N ALA A 119 -9.75 8.43 -0.17
CA ALA A 119 -9.01 9.25 0.77
C ALA A 119 -9.47 9.00 2.22
N GLY A 120 -8.61 9.22 3.19
CA GLY A 120 -9.03 9.32 4.59
C GLY A 120 -9.86 10.57 4.84
N GLY A 121 -10.71 10.53 5.85
CA GLY A 121 -11.37 11.71 6.40
C GLY A 121 -10.40 12.52 7.26
N ALA A 122 -10.58 13.83 7.30
CA ALA A 122 -9.85 14.68 8.25
C ALA A 122 -10.32 14.41 9.68
N GLY A 123 -9.46 14.65 10.66
CA GLY A 123 -9.84 14.68 12.07
C GLY A 123 -10.71 15.89 12.40
N GLY A 124 -11.45 15.81 13.50
CA GLY A 124 -12.18 16.93 14.07
C GLY A 124 -11.24 17.92 14.77
N GLN A 125 -11.62 19.20 14.75
CA GLN A 125 -10.91 20.24 15.52
C GLN A 125 -11.21 20.05 17.01
N SER A 126 -10.35 20.56 17.89
CA SER A 126 -10.73 20.80 19.28
C SER A 126 -11.70 21.97 19.42
N GLY A 127 -12.29 22.10 20.61
CA GLY A 127 -13.19 23.18 21.00
C GLY A 127 -12.54 24.56 20.93
N THR A 128 -13.36 25.61 20.83
CA THR A 128 -12.88 27.01 20.78
C THR A 128 -12.70 27.67 22.15
N ALA A 129 -13.13 27.02 23.22
CA ALA A 129 -12.93 27.47 24.60
C ALA A 129 -11.72 26.75 25.18
N ASN A 130 -10.80 27.49 25.81
CA ASN A 130 -9.50 27.00 26.30
C ASN A 130 -8.78 26.12 25.26
N ALA A 131 -8.07 25.08 25.68
CA ALA A 131 -7.20 24.33 24.80
C ALA A 131 -7.28 22.82 25.05
N SER A 132 -7.42 22.09 23.95
CA SER A 132 -7.75 20.67 23.90
C SER A 132 -7.10 20.05 22.66
N GLY A 133 -6.97 18.73 22.63
CA GLY A 133 -6.39 17.99 21.50
C GLY A 133 -7.36 17.86 20.31
N SER A 134 -6.85 18.07 19.09
CA SER A 134 -7.60 17.78 17.87
C SER A 134 -7.45 16.31 17.45
N GLY A 135 -8.41 15.77 16.69
CA GLY A 135 -8.36 14.39 16.21
C GLY A 135 -7.36 14.21 15.06
N GLY A 136 -6.77 13.03 14.93
CA GLY A 136 -5.94 12.64 13.80
C GLY A 136 -6.77 12.29 12.56
N GLY A 137 -6.18 12.43 11.38
CA GLY A 137 -6.81 12.05 10.11
C GLY A 137 -6.77 10.55 9.85
N GLY A 138 -7.72 10.04 9.07
CA GLY A 138 -7.71 8.65 8.59
C GLY A 138 -6.68 8.43 7.48
N GLY A 139 -6.21 7.20 7.33
CA GLY A 139 -5.32 6.79 6.23
C GLY A 139 -6.09 6.58 4.91
N GLY A 140 -5.41 6.77 3.78
CA GLY A 140 -5.98 6.51 2.46
C GLY A 140 -5.80 5.06 2.01
N SER A 141 -6.69 4.58 1.16
CA SER A 141 -6.61 3.21 0.63
C SER A 141 -5.61 3.10 -0.52
N SER A 142 -4.91 1.97 -0.58
CA SER A 142 -4.06 1.60 -1.73
C SER A 142 -4.81 0.64 -2.66
N SER A 143 -4.48 0.64 -3.95
CA SER A 143 -5.07 -0.27 -4.92
C SER A 143 -4.08 -0.77 -5.97
N VAL A 144 -4.38 -1.95 -6.51
CA VAL A 144 -3.77 -2.51 -7.73
C VAL A 144 -4.89 -2.91 -8.66
N SER A 145 -4.77 -2.54 -9.94
CA SER A 145 -5.67 -3.00 -10.98
C SER A 145 -4.91 -3.45 -12.23
N VAL A 146 -5.32 -4.59 -12.79
CA VAL A 146 -4.75 -5.15 -14.02
C VAL A 146 -5.77 -6.08 -14.68
N ALA A 147 -5.96 -5.94 -15.99
CA ALA A 147 -6.84 -6.84 -16.78
C ALA A 147 -8.25 -7.05 -16.17
N GLY A 148 -8.86 -5.99 -15.60
CA GLY A 148 -10.18 -6.04 -14.97
C GLY A 148 -10.21 -6.65 -13.55
N ILE A 149 -9.06 -7.05 -13.02
CA ILE A 149 -8.89 -7.50 -11.63
C ILE A 149 -8.49 -6.29 -10.79
N VAL A 150 -9.09 -6.14 -9.61
CA VAL A 150 -8.81 -5.04 -8.68
C VAL A 150 -8.65 -5.57 -7.27
N LEU A 151 -7.64 -5.09 -6.55
CA LEU A 151 -7.52 -5.22 -5.10
C LEU A 151 -7.43 -3.82 -4.51
N GLN A 152 -8.22 -3.51 -3.50
CA GLN A 152 -8.15 -2.25 -2.77
C GLN A 152 -8.07 -2.54 -1.27
N ALA A 153 -6.99 -2.11 -0.64
CA ALA A 153 -6.76 -2.24 0.80
C ALA A 153 -7.19 -0.95 1.51
N GLY A 154 -8.14 -1.06 2.45
CA GLY A 154 -8.64 0.07 3.22
C GLY A 154 -7.58 0.71 4.12
N GLY A 155 -7.72 2.01 4.37
CA GLY A 155 -6.91 2.76 5.32
C GLY A 155 -7.44 2.67 6.75
N GLY A 156 -6.56 2.89 7.73
CA GLY A 156 -6.93 2.92 9.15
C GLY A 156 -7.62 4.22 9.57
N GLY A 157 -8.40 4.19 10.65
CA GLY A 157 -9.01 5.40 11.24
C GLY A 157 -8.00 6.22 12.06
N GLY A 158 -8.23 7.53 12.18
CA GLY A 158 -7.43 8.42 13.01
C GLY A 158 -7.78 8.32 14.50
N GLY A 159 -6.85 8.68 15.38
CA GLY A 159 -7.10 8.77 16.83
C GLY A 159 -7.90 10.01 17.22
N GLY A 160 -8.72 9.93 18.26
CA GLY A 160 -9.39 11.08 18.86
C GLY A 160 -8.42 11.95 19.67
N GLY A 161 -8.69 13.25 19.76
CA GLY A 161 -7.90 14.17 20.58
C GLY A 161 -8.16 13.99 22.08
N GLY A 162 -7.16 14.23 22.91
CA GLY A 162 -7.32 14.28 24.36
C GLY A 162 -8.05 15.55 24.79
N SER A 163 -8.71 15.49 25.95
CA SER A 163 -9.34 16.63 26.62
C SER A 163 -9.14 16.54 28.12
N TYR A 164 -9.52 17.55 28.90
CA TYR A 164 -9.25 17.55 30.34
C TYR A 164 -9.75 16.28 31.01
N SER A 165 -8.85 15.55 31.68
CA SER A 165 -9.11 14.27 32.35
C SER A 165 -9.60 13.11 31.46
N GLU A 166 -9.58 13.26 30.13
CA GLU A 166 -10.11 12.28 29.18
C GLU A 166 -9.09 11.89 28.12
N VAL A 167 -8.84 10.57 27.98
CA VAL A 167 -7.95 10.03 26.95
C VAL A 167 -8.72 9.86 25.64
N GLY A 168 -8.12 10.31 24.54
CA GLY A 168 -8.73 10.18 23.22
C GLY A 168 -8.83 8.72 22.74
N GLY A 169 -9.93 8.38 22.08
CA GLY A 169 -10.17 7.04 21.57
C GLY A 169 -9.23 6.65 20.43
N ASN A 170 -8.82 5.38 20.39
CA ASN A 170 -7.97 4.85 19.33
C ASN A 170 -8.75 4.67 18.02
N GLY A 171 -8.10 4.97 16.89
CA GLY A 171 -8.62 4.69 15.57
C GLY A 171 -8.66 3.18 15.27
N ALA A 172 -9.68 2.75 14.52
CA ALA A 172 -9.82 1.34 14.16
C ALA A 172 -8.84 0.93 13.05
N GLY A 173 -8.31 -0.29 13.14
CA GLY A 173 -7.52 -0.90 12.07
C GLY A 173 -8.37 -1.50 10.96
N ALA A 174 -7.94 -1.35 9.71
CA ALA A 174 -8.62 -1.97 8.57
C ALA A 174 -8.22 -3.45 8.43
N ALA A 175 -9.20 -4.32 8.23
CA ALA A 175 -9.00 -5.76 8.04
C ALA A 175 -10.14 -6.37 7.20
N GLY A 176 -9.92 -7.59 6.70
CA GLY A 176 -10.87 -8.29 5.85
C GLY A 176 -11.01 -7.67 4.46
N ALA A 177 -11.60 -8.41 3.53
CA ALA A 177 -11.89 -7.93 2.17
C ALA A 177 -13.16 -8.61 1.63
N ALA A 178 -14.01 -7.84 0.95
CA ALA A 178 -15.21 -8.35 0.30
C ALA A 178 -15.08 -8.33 -1.24
N SER A 179 -15.69 -9.31 -1.91
CA SER A 179 -15.83 -9.26 -3.37
C SER A 179 -16.87 -8.20 -3.75
N ALA A 180 -16.49 -7.19 -4.55
CA ALA A 180 -17.40 -6.10 -4.91
C ALA A 180 -17.19 -5.60 -6.36
N PRO A 181 -18.25 -5.47 -7.17
CA PRO A 181 -18.15 -4.88 -8.51
C PRO A 181 -17.61 -3.45 -8.54
N ALA A 182 -17.91 -2.67 -7.48
CA ALA A 182 -17.48 -1.28 -7.35
C ALA A 182 -16.12 -1.13 -6.64
N CYS A 183 -15.32 -2.19 -6.57
CA CYS A 183 -14.01 -2.18 -5.91
C CYS A 183 -12.98 -1.24 -6.56
N ALA A 184 -13.21 -0.81 -7.80
CA ALA A 184 -12.37 0.20 -8.45
C ALA A 184 -12.65 1.63 -7.97
N THR A 185 -13.73 1.84 -7.19
CA THR A 185 -14.14 3.15 -6.71
C THR A 185 -13.87 3.26 -5.22
N GLY A 186 -12.98 4.17 -4.84
CA GLY A 186 -12.77 4.51 -3.45
C GLY A 186 -13.78 5.54 -2.96
N VAL A 187 -14.08 5.44 -1.67
CA VAL A 187 -14.93 6.35 -0.92
C VAL A 187 -14.07 7.01 0.15
N THR A 188 -14.23 8.33 0.28
CA THR A 188 -13.54 9.11 1.31
C THR A 188 -14.10 8.76 2.70
N GLY A 189 -13.22 8.53 3.66
CA GLY A 189 -13.61 8.33 5.05
C GLY A 189 -14.31 9.56 5.64
N ALA A 190 -15.17 9.35 6.63
CA ALA A 190 -15.92 10.46 7.22
C ALA A 190 -15.01 11.40 8.03
N THR A 191 -15.29 12.70 7.98
CA THR A 191 -14.59 13.71 8.79
C THR A 191 -14.96 13.54 10.26
N GLY A 192 -13.97 13.58 11.16
CA GLY A 192 -14.16 13.50 12.59
C GLY A 192 -15.01 14.64 13.15
N ASN A 193 -15.77 14.37 14.20
CA ASN A 193 -16.67 15.38 14.78
C ASN A 193 -15.89 16.43 15.59
N THR A 194 -16.35 17.69 15.53
CA THR A 194 -15.80 18.83 16.28
C THR A 194 -16.78 19.20 17.40
N PRO A 195 -16.32 19.44 18.66
CA PRO A 195 -17.19 19.79 19.79
C PRO A 195 -17.76 21.22 19.74
N GLY A 196 -17.28 22.05 18.83
CA GLY A 196 -17.81 23.39 18.56
C GLY A 196 -17.37 24.40 19.61
N ALA A 197 -18.33 25.11 20.21
CA ALA A 197 -18.06 26.11 21.25
C ALA A 197 -17.74 25.50 22.63
N THR A 198 -17.93 24.19 22.78
CA THR A 198 -17.63 23.45 24.02
C THR A 198 -16.15 23.17 24.11
N ASP A 199 -15.58 23.31 25.30
CA ASP A 199 -14.21 22.88 25.61
C ASP A 199 -14.12 21.34 25.54
N GLY A 200 -13.20 20.83 24.74
CA GLY A 200 -13.08 19.40 24.49
C GLY A 200 -12.38 19.01 23.20
N GLY A 201 -12.10 17.71 23.08
CA GLY A 201 -11.30 17.16 21.99
C GLY A 201 -12.08 16.86 20.71
N GLY A 202 -11.36 16.88 19.59
CA GLY A 202 -11.88 16.48 18.28
C GLY A 202 -11.89 14.97 18.05
N GLY A 203 -12.90 14.44 17.37
CA GLY A 203 -12.98 13.02 17.00
C GLY A 203 -12.01 12.66 15.85
N GLY A 204 -11.58 11.39 15.79
CA GLY A 204 -10.70 10.92 14.71
C GLY A 204 -11.39 10.84 13.34
N GLY A 205 -10.65 11.06 12.26
CA GLY A 205 -11.15 10.90 10.89
C GLY A 205 -11.26 9.43 10.47
N GLY A 206 -12.27 9.07 9.69
CA GLY A 206 -12.45 7.70 9.18
C GLY A 206 -11.43 7.34 8.10
N GLY A 207 -11.03 6.07 8.02
CA GLY A 207 -10.16 5.57 6.95
C GLY A 207 -10.85 5.54 5.58
N GLY A 208 -10.08 5.78 4.51
CA GLY A 208 -10.55 5.66 3.13
C GLY A 208 -10.59 4.21 2.67
N GLY A 209 -11.50 3.86 1.76
CA GLY A 209 -11.64 2.47 1.31
C GLY A 209 -12.75 2.27 0.29
N PHE A 210 -13.16 1.02 0.10
CA PHE A 210 -14.38 0.69 -0.65
C PHE A 210 -15.64 1.15 0.09
N THR A 211 -15.65 0.99 1.42
CA THR A 211 -16.60 1.64 2.31
C THR A 211 -15.86 2.68 3.14
N ALA A 212 -16.50 3.82 3.36
CA ALA A 212 -15.96 4.86 4.22
C ALA A 212 -15.87 4.36 5.67
N GLY A 213 -14.75 4.64 6.32
CA GLY A 213 -14.66 4.57 7.77
C GLY A 213 -15.55 5.63 8.42
N ALA A 214 -16.18 5.28 9.54
CA ALA A 214 -17.03 6.19 10.31
C ALA A 214 -16.20 7.32 10.98
N ALA A 215 -16.85 8.43 11.28
CA ALA A 215 -16.25 9.52 12.03
C ALA A 215 -16.14 9.16 13.51
N GLY A 216 -15.06 9.57 14.16
CA GLY A 216 -14.95 9.57 15.62
C GLY A 216 -15.83 10.65 16.25
N THR A 217 -16.33 10.38 17.46
CA THR A 217 -17.14 11.33 18.23
C THR A 217 -16.27 12.42 18.85
N ALA A 218 -16.80 13.63 18.95
CA ALA A 218 -16.19 14.71 19.73
C ALA A 218 -16.34 14.43 21.23
N GLY A 219 -15.47 15.03 22.03
CA GLY A 219 -15.46 14.93 23.49
C GLY A 219 -15.67 16.27 24.16
N ALA A 220 -15.85 16.24 25.47
CA ALA A 220 -16.00 17.42 26.32
C ALA A 220 -15.26 17.19 27.64
N ASP A 221 -14.64 18.25 28.14
CA ASP A 221 -13.82 18.23 29.37
C ASP A 221 -14.54 17.58 30.56
N GLY A 222 -13.85 16.62 31.20
CA GLY A 222 -14.29 15.94 32.41
C GLY A 222 -15.63 15.20 32.32
N THR A 223 -16.16 14.97 31.11
CA THR A 223 -17.49 14.39 30.92
C THR A 223 -17.55 13.34 29.82
N THR A 224 -16.89 13.54 28.68
CA THR A 224 -17.00 12.63 27.54
C THR A 224 -15.70 12.55 26.77
N ALA A 225 -15.10 11.36 26.72
CA ALA A 225 -13.93 11.09 25.89
C ALA A 225 -14.25 11.17 24.39
N THR A 226 -13.25 11.55 23.60
CA THR A 226 -13.35 11.52 22.14
C THR A 226 -13.30 10.10 21.60
N GLY A 227 -13.95 9.87 20.45
CA GLY A 227 -13.87 8.62 19.71
C GLY A 227 -12.80 8.67 18.63
N GLY A 228 -12.12 7.55 18.40
CA GLY A 228 -11.33 7.34 17.19
C GLY A 228 -12.19 7.09 15.96
N GLY A 229 -11.63 7.32 14.78
CA GLY A 229 -12.30 7.05 13.50
C GLY A 229 -12.39 5.55 13.20
N GLY A 230 -13.41 5.17 12.43
CA GLY A 230 -13.57 3.82 11.88
C GLY A 230 -12.60 3.55 10.73
N ALA A 231 -12.32 2.28 10.47
CA ALA A 231 -11.47 1.85 9.36
C ALA A 231 -12.21 1.86 8.02
N GLY A 232 -11.48 2.12 6.94
CA GLY A 232 -12.01 1.94 5.58
C GLY A 232 -12.12 0.45 5.21
N GLY A 233 -13.14 0.09 4.42
CA GLY A 233 -13.33 -1.28 3.96
C GLY A 233 -12.37 -1.65 2.82
N SER A 234 -11.89 -2.90 2.80
CA SER A 234 -11.13 -3.44 1.67
C SER A 234 -12.02 -4.26 0.75
N CYS A 235 -11.62 -4.39 -0.51
CA CYS A 235 -12.35 -5.21 -1.47
C CYS A 235 -11.43 -5.85 -2.51
N TYR A 236 -12.01 -6.77 -3.27
CA TYR A 236 -11.43 -7.27 -4.50
C TYR A 236 -12.50 -7.46 -5.59
N LEU A 237 -12.07 -7.42 -6.84
CA LEU A 237 -12.86 -7.74 -8.03
C LEU A 237 -12.05 -8.66 -8.93
N GLY A 238 -12.70 -9.69 -9.49
CA GLY A 238 -12.07 -10.67 -10.36
C GLY A 238 -11.38 -11.81 -9.60
N THR A 239 -10.66 -12.65 -10.34
CA THR A 239 -10.07 -13.87 -9.80
C THR A 239 -8.71 -13.58 -9.16
N VAL A 240 -8.67 -13.61 -7.83
CA VAL A 240 -7.43 -13.53 -7.04
C VAL A 240 -7.25 -14.85 -6.31
N GLN A 241 -6.13 -15.53 -6.54
CA GLN A 241 -5.85 -16.79 -5.85
C GLN A 241 -5.16 -16.54 -4.51
N SER A 242 -5.46 -17.38 -3.52
CA SER A 242 -4.88 -17.35 -2.18
C SER A 242 -4.95 -15.96 -1.50
N LEU A 243 -6.05 -15.24 -1.74
CA LEU A 243 -6.25 -13.92 -1.14
C LEU A 243 -6.28 -14.01 0.38
N THR A 244 -5.44 -13.23 1.03
CA THR A 244 -5.45 -13.00 2.47
C THR A 244 -5.65 -11.51 2.74
N ALA A 245 -6.32 -11.19 3.84
CA ALA A 245 -6.56 -9.82 4.27
C ALA A 245 -6.37 -9.71 5.79
N THR A 246 -5.44 -8.88 6.23
CA THR A 246 -5.11 -8.69 7.65
C THR A 246 -5.02 -7.20 7.98
N ALA A 247 -5.04 -6.88 9.28
CA ALA A 247 -4.54 -5.60 9.76
C ALA A 247 -3.01 -5.66 9.77
N GLY A 248 -2.35 -4.83 8.97
CA GLY A 248 -0.90 -4.93 8.76
C GLY A 248 -0.34 -4.03 7.67
N GLY A 249 -1.11 -3.05 7.21
CA GLY A 249 -0.66 -2.02 6.29
C GLY A 249 0.16 -0.94 6.99
N GLY A 250 0.06 0.31 6.53
CA GLY A 250 0.70 1.44 7.18
C GLY A 250 0.35 1.52 8.67
N ALA A 251 1.37 1.67 9.52
CA ALA A 251 1.19 1.71 10.97
C ALA A 251 0.35 2.92 11.40
N GLY A 252 -0.38 2.79 12.50
CA GLY A 252 -1.05 3.92 13.12
C GLY A 252 -0.06 4.90 13.76
N GLY A 253 -0.34 6.20 13.66
CA GLY A 253 0.43 7.23 14.34
C GLY A 253 0.21 7.19 15.85
N ALA A 254 1.27 7.40 16.63
CA ALA A 254 1.16 7.55 18.08
C ALA A 254 0.33 8.79 18.43
N GLY A 255 -0.53 8.68 19.44
CA GLY A 255 -1.22 9.82 20.02
C GLY A 255 -0.26 10.73 20.78
N GLY A 256 -0.60 12.01 20.86
CA GLY A 256 0.16 12.96 21.65
C GLY A 256 0.07 12.61 23.15
N VAL A 257 1.17 12.75 23.88
CA VAL A 257 1.21 12.43 25.32
C VAL A 257 1.56 13.67 26.13
N TYR A 258 0.73 13.94 27.14
CA TYR A 258 1.04 14.91 28.19
C TYR A 258 2.12 14.34 29.14
N GLY A 259 3.27 15.00 29.26
CA GLY A 259 4.38 14.58 30.14
C GLY A 259 5.75 15.11 29.71
N THR A 260 6.84 14.83 30.44
CA THR A 260 8.19 15.23 30.00
C THR A 260 8.98 14.02 29.48
N PRO A 261 9.45 14.02 28.21
CA PRO A 261 9.18 15.02 27.16
C PRO A 261 7.74 14.88 26.63
N VAL A 262 7.14 15.99 26.13
CA VAL A 262 5.76 16.06 25.62
C VAL A 262 5.79 15.64 24.14
N PRO A 263 5.50 14.38 23.77
CA PRO A 263 5.58 13.94 22.39
C PRO A 263 4.31 14.42 21.69
N ALA A 264 4.47 15.21 20.63
CA ALA A 264 3.37 15.57 19.75
C ALA A 264 2.77 14.31 19.09
N ALA A 265 1.51 14.40 18.69
CA ALA A 265 0.88 13.37 17.87
C ALA A 265 1.67 13.12 16.59
N GLN A 266 1.73 11.85 16.16
CA GLN A 266 2.50 11.44 14.99
C GLN A 266 1.59 11.12 13.81
N PRO A 267 2.04 11.38 12.57
CA PRO A 267 1.36 10.86 11.39
C PRO A 267 1.37 9.34 11.39
N GLY A 268 0.43 8.74 10.65
CA GLY A 268 0.48 7.31 10.32
C GLY A 268 1.61 6.98 9.34
N GLY A 269 1.80 5.67 9.10
CA GLY A 269 2.61 5.16 8.01
C GLY A 269 1.85 5.19 6.68
N ALA A 270 2.53 5.51 5.59
CA ALA A 270 1.96 5.39 4.25
C ALA A 270 1.63 3.92 3.92
N GLY A 271 0.76 3.74 2.94
CA GLY A 271 0.53 2.44 2.32
C GLY A 271 1.75 1.97 1.52
N SER A 272 1.65 0.77 0.97
CA SER A 272 2.65 0.27 0.03
C SER A 272 2.04 -0.73 -0.95
N VAL A 273 2.69 -0.89 -2.10
CA VAL A 273 2.38 -1.96 -3.05
C VAL A 273 3.67 -2.66 -3.44
N VAL A 274 3.68 -3.99 -3.33
CA VAL A 274 4.79 -4.83 -3.77
C VAL A 274 4.28 -5.77 -4.84
N LEU A 275 4.95 -5.77 -5.99
CA LEU A 275 4.74 -6.73 -7.06
C LEU A 275 5.91 -7.70 -7.07
N THR A 276 5.62 -8.99 -6.95
CA THR A 276 6.60 -10.06 -7.14
C THR A 276 6.21 -10.86 -8.37
N LEU A 277 7.02 -10.72 -9.41
CA LEU A 277 6.80 -11.36 -10.69
C LEU A 277 7.22 -12.83 -10.60
N VAL A 278 6.34 -13.70 -11.08
CA VAL A 278 6.62 -15.14 -11.16
C VAL A 278 6.88 -15.47 -12.62
N ALA A 279 8.09 -15.96 -12.91
CA ALA A 279 8.46 -16.38 -14.26
C ALA A 279 7.56 -17.53 -14.72
N ALA A 280 7.12 -17.47 -15.97
CA ALA A 280 6.51 -18.63 -16.61
C ALA A 280 7.55 -19.77 -16.69
N PRO A 281 7.12 -21.04 -16.60
CA PRO A 281 8.01 -22.15 -16.93
C PRO A 281 8.61 -21.93 -18.32
N ALA A 282 9.94 -22.00 -18.44
CA ALA A 282 10.59 -21.87 -19.74
C ALA A 282 9.97 -22.90 -20.70
N PRO A 283 9.64 -22.52 -21.95
CA PRO A 283 9.18 -23.48 -22.94
C PRO A 283 10.23 -24.57 -23.08
N VAL A 284 9.88 -25.81 -22.71
CA VAL A 284 10.74 -26.95 -23.00
C VAL A 284 10.67 -27.14 -24.51
N PRO A 285 11.80 -27.14 -25.25
CA PRO A 285 11.75 -27.28 -26.69
C PRO A 285 11.05 -28.59 -27.02
N THR A 286 10.15 -28.53 -27.99
CA THR A 286 9.39 -29.72 -28.40
C THR A 286 10.35 -30.76 -28.98
N LEU A 287 9.97 -32.04 -28.99
CA LEU A 287 10.77 -33.09 -29.66
C LEU A 287 11.11 -32.73 -31.12
N GLY A 288 10.24 -31.99 -31.80
CA GLY A 288 10.47 -31.50 -33.16
C GLY A 288 11.58 -30.45 -33.26
N GLU A 289 11.65 -29.52 -32.30
CA GLU A 289 12.71 -28.51 -32.23
C GLU A 289 14.07 -29.13 -31.88
N TRP A 290 14.09 -30.12 -30.98
CA TRP A 290 15.28 -30.92 -30.72
C TRP A 290 15.73 -31.72 -31.95
N ALA A 291 14.80 -32.34 -32.68
CA ALA A 291 15.11 -33.09 -33.89
C ALA A 291 15.68 -32.18 -34.99
N LEU A 292 15.13 -30.97 -35.18
CA LEU A 292 15.65 -29.98 -36.11
C LEU A 292 17.04 -29.48 -35.72
N GLY A 293 17.28 -29.23 -34.42
CA GLY A 293 18.61 -28.87 -33.91
C GLY A 293 19.66 -29.95 -34.16
N LEU A 294 19.30 -31.22 -33.93
CA LEU A 294 20.18 -32.36 -34.20
C LEU A 294 20.44 -32.56 -35.71
N LEU A 295 19.42 -32.38 -36.56
CA LEU A 295 19.58 -32.46 -38.01
C LEU A 295 20.53 -31.38 -38.55
N ALA A 296 20.41 -30.16 -38.05
CA ALA A 296 21.28 -29.05 -38.43
C ALA A 296 22.74 -29.32 -38.06
N LEU A 297 22.99 -29.88 -36.87
CA LEU A 297 24.33 -30.30 -36.43
C LEU A 297 24.90 -31.42 -37.31
N LEU A 298 24.08 -32.41 -37.66
CA LEU A 298 24.49 -33.51 -38.52
C LEU A 298 24.86 -33.03 -39.93
N ALA A 299 24.03 -32.13 -40.49
CA ALA A 299 24.29 -31.51 -41.80
C ALA A 299 25.57 -30.67 -41.80
N ALA A 300 25.84 -29.91 -40.73
CA ALA A 300 27.07 -29.14 -40.56
C ALA A 300 28.30 -30.06 -40.47
N ALA A 301 28.24 -31.15 -39.70
CA ALA A 301 29.31 -32.12 -39.59
C ALA A 301 29.65 -32.81 -40.93
N LEU A 302 28.64 -33.20 -41.70
CA LEU A 302 28.80 -33.77 -43.03
C LEU A 302 29.40 -32.75 -44.02
N GLY A 303 28.98 -31.48 -43.94
CA GLY A 303 29.56 -30.39 -44.73
C GLY A 303 31.05 -30.19 -44.47
N VAL A 304 31.46 -30.19 -43.18
CA VAL A 304 32.87 -30.05 -42.78
C VAL A 304 33.73 -31.24 -43.23
N GLN A 305 33.20 -32.46 -43.14
CA GLN A 305 33.91 -33.65 -43.63
C GLN A 305 34.15 -33.61 -45.14
N ARG A 306 33.15 -33.17 -45.92
CA ARG A 306 33.27 -33.05 -47.38
C ARG A 306 34.29 -31.97 -47.80
N MET A 307 34.38 -30.87 -47.07
CA MET A 307 35.40 -29.83 -47.32
C MET A 307 36.82 -30.30 -46.98
N ARG A 308 37.00 -31.10 -45.92
CA ARG A 308 38.30 -31.69 -45.57
C ARG A 308 38.78 -32.72 -46.59
N GLY A 309 37.86 -33.43 -47.25
CA GLY A 309 38.17 -34.40 -48.32
C GLY A 309 38.60 -33.79 -49.65
N HIS A 310 38.41 -32.48 -49.87
CA HIS A 310 38.75 -31.80 -51.13
C HIS A 310 39.94 -30.83 -51.03
N GLY A 311 40.55 -30.68 -49.85
CA GLY A 311 41.75 -29.86 -49.64
C GLY A 311 43.09 -30.57 -49.86
N ALA A 312 43.10 -31.89 -50.08
CA ALA A 312 44.31 -32.67 -50.33
C ALA A 312 44.64 -32.74 -51.83
N ALA A 313 44.88 -31.61 -52.47
CA ALA A 313 45.59 -31.58 -53.75
C ALA A 313 47.10 -31.65 -53.46
N ARG A 314 47.72 -32.76 -53.88
CA ARG A 314 49.17 -32.96 -53.88
C ARG A 314 49.85 -31.89 -54.72
N HIS A 315 50.83 -31.20 -54.16
CA HIS A 315 52.09 -30.82 -54.81
C HIS A 315 53.18 -30.66 -53.75
#